data_AF-B8I3M3-F1
#
_entry.id   AF-B8I3M3-F1
#
_cell.length_a   1.000
_cell.length_b   1.000
_cell.length_c   1.000
_cell.angle_alpha   90.00
_cell.angle_beta   90.00
_cell.angle_gamma   90.00
#
_symmetry.space_group_name_H-M   'P 1'
#
loop_
_entity.id
_entity.type
_entity.pdbx_description
1 polymer ?
#
loop_
_entity_poly.entity_id
_entity_poly.type
_entity_poly.pdbx_seq_one_letter_code
_entity_poly.pdbx_strand_id
1 'polypeptide(L)'
;MSIKPIDFQMVLPKTTEVSKIYNDDVNKNQAIQQQQQTASQTKIDNKLKQVVNRENVQNGRVMEKQEKGNSRQNEKKKKRQDKEDRPTIDIRV
;
A
#
# COMPACT_ATOMS: atom_id res chain seq x y z
N MET A 1 -0.36 45.08 -60.25
CA MET A 1 -0.93 44.90 -58.90
C MET A 1 0.21 44.65 -57.94
N SER A 2 0.44 45.56 -56.98
CA SER A 2 1.48 45.42 -55.95
C SER A 2 0.86 44.80 -54.70
N ILE A 3 1.35 43.63 -54.31
CA ILE A 3 0.98 42.96 -53.06
C ILE A 3 1.51 43.82 -51.91
N LYS A 4 0.63 44.19 -50.96
CA LYS A 4 1.06 44.96 -49.79
C LYS A 4 1.74 44.03 -48.79
N PRO A 5 2.71 44.50 -47.99
CA PRO A 5 3.36 43.67 -46.96
C PRO A 5 2.40 43.01 -45.95
N ILE A 6 1.22 43.60 -45.76
CA ILE A 6 0.17 43.04 -44.89
C ILE A 6 -0.48 41.79 -45.51
N ASP A 7 -0.56 41.73 -46.83
CA ASP A 7 -1.07 40.57 -47.57
C ASP A 7 -0.09 39.39 -47.44
N PHE A 8 1.22 39.65 -47.34
CA PHE A 8 2.23 38.63 -47.05
C PHE A 8 2.08 38.00 -45.66
N GLN A 9 1.63 38.76 -44.66
CA GLN A 9 1.38 38.23 -43.32
C GLN A 9 0.17 37.28 -43.27
N MET A 10 -0.84 37.49 -44.13
CA MET A 10 -1.97 36.57 -44.25
C MET A 10 -1.64 35.31 -45.08
N VAL A 11 -0.68 35.42 -46.02
CA VAL A 11 -0.21 34.31 -46.87
C VAL A 11 0.83 33.45 -46.15
N LEU A 12 1.57 34.01 -45.19
CA LEU A 12 2.47 33.24 -44.34
C LEU A 12 1.67 32.17 -43.58
N PRO A 13 2.03 30.88 -43.71
CA PRO A 13 1.29 29.82 -43.06
C PRO A 13 1.32 30.05 -41.54
N LYS A 14 0.17 30.05 -40.87
CA LYS A 14 0.06 30.04 -39.39
C LYS A 14 0.65 28.77 -38.76
N THR A 15 1.50 28.04 -39.47
CA THR A 15 2.10 26.76 -39.09
C THR A 15 2.87 26.86 -37.78
N THR A 16 3.49 28.01 -37.49
CA THR A 16 4.19 28.22 -36.21
C THR A 16 3.22 28.35 -35.05
N GLU A 17 2.11 29.08 -35.20
CA GLU A 17 1.07 29.21 -34.18
C GLU A 17 0.33 27.88 -33.96
N VAL A 18 -0.03 27.20 -35.04
CA VAL A 18 -0.69 25.87 -34.99
C VAL A 18 0.23 24.82 -34.39
N SER A 19 1.53 24.83 -34.74
CA SER A 19 2.52 23.93 -34.15
C SER A 19 2.70 24.19 -32.66
N LYS A 20 2.71 25.45 -32.21
CA LYS A 20 2.75 25.77 -30.77
C LYS A 20 1.54 25.23 -30.04
N ILE A 21 0.32 25.47 -30.55
CA ILE A 21 -0.91 24.94 -29.96
C ILE A 21 -0.85 23.41 -29.84
N TYR A 22 -0.44 22.73 -30.92
CA TYR A 22 -0.31 21.27 -30.91
C TYR A 22 0.72 20.78 -29.88
N ASN A 23 1.88 21.43 -29.81
CA ASN A 23 2.91 21.07 -28.83
C ASN A 23 2.42 21.30 -27.40
N ASP A 24 1.74 22.42 -27.13
CA ASP A 24 1.18 22.73 -25.82
C ASP A 24 0.12 21.69 -25.39
N ASP A 25 -0.75 21.28 -26.32
CA ASP A 25 -1.74 20.23 -26.09
C ASP A 25 -1.09 18.87 -25.82
N VAL A 26 -0.07 18.50 -26.59
CA VAL A 26 0.69 17.25 -26.37
C VAL A 26 1.36 17.26 -24.99
N ASN A 27 2.04 18.35 -24.63
CA ASN A 27 2.72 18.50 -23.34
C ASN A 27 1.72 18.42 -22.17
N LYS A 28 0.57 19.09 -22.29
CA LYS A 28 -0.48 19.05 -21.28
C LYS A 28 -1.05 17.63 -21.12
N ASN A 29 -1.32 16.95 -22.22
CA ASN A 29 -1.81 15.57 -22.20
C ASN A 29 -0.78 14.62 -21.58
N GLN A 30 0.51 14.82 -21.87
CA GLN A 30 1.57 14.03 -21.26
C GLN A 30 1.66 14.26 -19.75
N ALA A 31 1.56 15.51 -19.29
CA ALA A 31 1.57 15.84 -17.86
C ALA A 31 0.37 15.22 -17.13
N ILE A 32 -0.83 15.26 -17.72
CA ILE A 32 -2.03 14.63 -17.15
C ILE A 32 -1.85 13.12 -17.04
N GLN A 33 -1.30 12.47 -18.08
CA GLN A 33 -1.04 11.02 -18.05
C GLN A 33 -0.04 10.64 -16.95
N GLN A 34 1.06 11.40 -16.80
CA GLN A 34 2.04 11.17 -15.74
C GLN A 34 1.37 11.32 -14.35
N GLN A 35 0.57 12.36 -14.15
CA GLN A 35 -0.15 12.56 -12.88
C GLN A 35 -1.11 11.40 -12.56
N GLN A 36 -1.85 10.90 -13.55
CA GLN A 36 -2.76 9.76 -13.38
C GLN A 36 -2.01 8.46 -13.04
N GLN A 37 -0.85 8.23 -13.67
CA GLN A 37 0.01 7.09 -13.36
C GLN A 37 0.54 7.16 -11.93
N THR A 38 1.07 8.31 -11.51
CA THR A 38 1.54 8.51 -10.13
C THR A 38 0.42 8.29 -9.11
N ALA A 39 -0.76 8.88 -9.35
CA ALA A 39 -1.91 8.71 -8.47
C ALA A 39 -2.36 7.24 -8.38
N SER A 40 -2.30 6.50 -9.49
CA SER A 40 -2.64 5.07 -9.53
C SER A 40 -1.60 4.24 -8.77
N GLN A 41 -0.31 4.52 -8.98
CA GLN A 41 0.77 3.86 -8.25
C GLN A 41 0.63 4.07 -6.74
N THR A 42 0.40 5.30 -6.29
CA THR A 42 0.19 5.61 -4.86
C THR A 42 -1.02 4.87 -4.29
N LYS A 43 -2.12 4.76 -5.04
CA LYS A 43 -3.29 3.98 -4.61
C LYS A 43 -2.97 2.49 -4.47
N ILE A 44 -2.20 1.93 -5.40
CA ILE A 44 -1.76 0.53 -5.34
C ILE A 44 -0.87 0.32 -4.11
N ASP A 45 0.12 1.18 -3.89
CA ASP A 45 1.04 1.08 -2.76
C ASP A 45 0.29 1.16 -1.42
N ASN A 46 -0.68 2.06 -1.30
CA ASN A 46 -1.50 2.19 -0.10
C ASN A 46 -2.36 0.94 0.14
N LYS A 47 -2.96 0.37 -0.90
CA LYS A 47 -3.73 -0.88 -0.79
C LYS A 47 -2.82 -2.05 -0.40
N LEU A 48 -1.64 -2.15 -1.01
CA LEU A 48 -0.67 -3.20 -0.69
C LEU A 48 -0.22 -3.09 0.77
N LYS A 49 0.15 -1.89 1.23
CA LYS A 49 0.47 -1.64 2.64
C LYS A 49 -0.67 -2.02 3.57
N GLN A 50 -1.92 -1.72 3.22
CA GLN A 50 -3.08 -2.10 4.03
C GLN A 50 -3.25 -3.62 4.13
N VAL A 51 -3.10 -4.35 3.03
CA VAL A 51 -3.19 -5.82 3.01
C VAL A 51 -2.06 -6.43 3.83
N VAL A 52 -0.83 -6.02 3.59
CA VAL A 52 0.35 -6.51 4.34
C VAL A 52 0.21 -6.21 5.83
N ASN A 53 -0.24 -5.01 6.21
CA ASN A 53 -0.49 -4.66 7.61
C ASN A 53 -1.59 -5.54 8.22
N ARG A 54 -2.66 -5.84 7.48
CA ARG A 54 -3.72 -6.74 7.93
C ARG A 54 -3.21 -8.17 8.14
N GLU A 55 -2.40 -8.68 7.22
CA GLU A 55 -1.78 -10.00 7.33
C GLU A 55 -0.83 -10.07 8.54
N ASN A 56 0.01 -9.05 8.73
CA ASN A 56 0.92 -8.96 9.87
C ASN A 56 0.16 -8.93 11.21
N VAL A 57 -0.95 -8.16 11.29
CA VAL A 57 -1.79 -8.12 12.50
C VAL A 57 -2.49 -9.46 12.75
N GLN A 58 -2.98 -10.13 11.71
CA GLN A 58 -3.60 -11.45 11.85
C GLN A 58 -2.57 -12.50 12.28
N ASN A 59 -1.41 -12.53 11.64
CA ASN A 59 -0.32 -13.45 11.96
C ASN A 59 0.17 -13.22 13.40
N GLY A 60 0.38 -11.97 13.81
CA GLY A 60 0.74 -11.63 15.19
C GLY A 60 -0.31 -12.10 16.20
N ARG A 61 -1.61 -11.89 15.91
CA ARG A 61 -2.71 -12.36 16.78
C ARG A 61 -2.79 -13.89 16.86
N VAL A 62 -2.49 -14.60 15.78
CA VAL A 62 -2.45 -16.07 15.76
C VAL A 62 -1.27 -16.57 16.58
N MET A 63 -0.07 -16.02 16.40
CA MET A 63 1.11 -16.39 17.18
C MET A 63 0.89 -16.12 18.68
N GLU A 64 0.38 -14.94 19.05
CA GLU A 64 0.11 -14.61 20.45
C GLU A 64 -0.91 -15.58 21.10
N LYS A 65 -1.96 -15.96 20.36
CA LYS A 65 -2.94 -16.96 20.82
C LYS A 65 -2.30 -18.34 20.98
N GLN A 66 -1.43 -18.75 20.05
CA GLN A 66 -0.76 -20.04 20.09
C GLN A 66 0.24 -20.11 21.25
N GLU A 67 1.02 -19.06 21.49
CA GLU A 67 1.93 -18.95 22.64
C GLU A 67 1.17 -18.97 23.97
N LYS A 68 0.08 -18.20 24.10
CA LYS A 68 -0.77 -18.23 25.31
C LYS A 68 -1.42 -19.59 25.54
N GLY A 69 -1.80 -20.30 24.47
CA GLY A 69 -2.33 -21.66 24.53
C GLY A 69 -1.29 -22.65 25.06
N ASN A 70 -0.09 -22.65 24.49
CA ASN A 70 1.02 -23.51 24.90
C ASN A 70 1.48 -23.24 26.34
N SER A 71 1.59 -21.97 26.74
CA SER A 71 1.98 -21.60 28.10
C SER A 71 0.99 -22.12 29.14
N ARG A 72 -0.32 -21.94 28.92
CA ARG A 72 -1.37 -22.46 29.80
C ARG A 72 -1.40 -23.99 29.87
N GLN A 73 -1.07 -24.67 28.78
CA GLN A 73 -1.00 -26.13 28.75
C GLN A 73 0.21 -26.66 29.52
N ASN A 74 1.36 -25.99 29.42
CA ASN A 74 2.56 -26.31 30.19
C ASN A 74 2.38 -26.07 31.69
N GLU A 75 1.73 -24.97 32.09
CA GLU A 75 1.40 -24.72 33.51
C GLU A 75 0.48 -25.79 34.10
N LYS A 76 -0.53 -26.23 33.34
CA LYS A 76 -1.43 -27.32 33.76
C LYS A 76 -0.71 -28.65 33.93
N LYS A 77 0.24 -28.98 33.05
CA LYS A 77 1.07 -30.19 33.19
C LYS A 77 1.96 -30.10 34.43
N LYS A 78 2.61 -28.97 34.66
CA LYS A 78 3.49 -28.76 35.81
C LYS A 78 2.75 -28.86 37.15
N LYS A 79 1.53 -28.31 37.25
CA LYS A 79 0.67 -28.42 38.44
C LYS A 79 0.15 -29.83 38.72
N ARG A 80 0.01 -30.70 37.71
CA ARG A 80 -0.40 -32.10 37.91
C ARG A 80 0.75 -32.93 38.46
N GLN A 81 1.95 -32.74 37.92
CA GLN A 81 3.16 -33.42 38.35
C GLN A 81 3.53 -33.06 39.81
N ASP A 82 3.40 -31.78 40.19
CA ASP A 82 3.68 -31.28 41.54
C ASP A 82 2.62 -31.69 42.60
N LYS A 83 1.51 -32.31 42.16
CA LYS A 83 0.47 -32.89 43.04
C LYS A 83 0.69 -34.39 43.27
N GLU A 84 1.31 -35.09 42.33
CA GLU A 84 1.64 -36.52 42.45
C GLU A 84 2.90 -36.74 43.31
N ASP A 85 3.82 -35.77 43.35
CA ASP A 85 5.07 -35.85 44.14
C ASP A 85 4.93 -35.53 45.65
N ARG A 86 3.71 -35.25 46.14
CA ARG A 86 3.50 -34.96 47.58
C ARG A 86 3.10 -36.23 48.32
N PRO A 87 3.89 -36.73 49.29
CA PRO A 87 3.49 -37.88 50.09
C PRO A 87 2.28 -37.50 50.93
N THR A 88 1.17 -38.22 50.74
CA THR A 88 -0.03 -38.09 51.56
C THR A 88 0.25 -38.80 52.89
N ILE A 89 0.44 -38.03 53.97
CA ILE A 89 0.60 -38.57 55.32
C ILE A 89 -0.79 -38.61 55.95
N ASP A 90 -1.37 -39.80 56.02
CA ASP A 90 -2.61 -40.05 56.76
C ASP A 90 -2.31 -40.09 58.25
N ILE A 91 -2.71 -39.05 58.99
CA ILE A 91 -2.70 -39.05 60.45
C ILE A 91 -4.02 -39.67 60.91
N ARG A 92 -3.96 -40.91 61.42
CA ARG A 92 -5.09 -41.62 62.02
C ARG A 92 -5.17 -41.23 63.51
N VAL A 93 -6.29 -40.65 63.93
CA VAL A 93 -6.62 -40.26 65.32
C VAL A 93 -7.08 -41.48 66.12
#